data_AF-A0A1V5DBJ4-F1
#
_entry.id   AF-A0A1V5DBJ4-F1
#
_cell.length_a   1.000
_cell.length_b   1.000
_cell.length_c   1.000
_cell.angle_alpha   90.00
_cell.angle_beta   90.00
_cell.angle_gamma   90.00
#
_symmetry.space_group_name_H-M   'P 1'
#
loop_
_entity.id
_entity.type
_entity.pdbx_description
1 polymer ?
#
loop_
_entity_poly.entity_id
_entity_poly.type
_entity_poly.pdbx_seq_one_letter_code
_entity_poly.pdbx_strand_id
1 'polypeptide(L)'
;MKHRLFVTTGLIIVFLALGFLYIRETPHYSVYKLVLAVQRHDPDEAMKYVDVDSIVDNLSTLLIGNNATDGIDADPKRPSLKALIGKALPGMKESVKSSLRDAIATHGNNSRQPASHTIEISNLDLRKLRQTSFWDLNIQRDKETAVVRLKDLPGLKARMVKTRSGHWQVVEILPEAK
;
A
#
# COMPACT_ATOMS: atom_id res chain seq x y z
N MET A 1 -2.99 48.74 18.23
CA MET A 1 -3.80 47.51 18.39
C MET A 1 -3.77 46.61 17.15
N LYS A 2 -3.98 47.12 15.92
CA LYS A 2 -3.96 46.33 14.67
C LYS A 2 -2.68 45.49 14.46
N HIS A 3 -1.50 46.04 14.78
CA HIS A 3 -0.22 45.35 14.59
C HIS A 3 -0.03 44.11 15.48
N ARG A 4 -0.54 44.13 16.72
CA ARG A 4 -0.54 42.96 17.62
C ARG A 4 -1.52 41.89 17.12
N LEU A 5 -2.66 42.30 16.57
CA LEU A 5 -3.64 41.40 15.97
C LEU A 5 -3.07 40.66 14.75
N PHE A 6 -2.37 41.36 13.85
CA PHE A 6 -1.71 40.73 12.69
C PHE A 6 -0.60 39.75 13.10
N VAL A 7 0.19 40.09 14.13
CA VAL A 7 1.23 39.21 14.65
C VAL A 7 0.62 37.94 15.26
N THR A 8 -0.44 38.07 16.08
CA THR A 8 -1.13 36.92 16.66
C THR A 8 -1.79 36.04 15.60
N THR A 9 -2.47 36.62 14.62
CA THR A 9 -3.07 35.87 13.50
C THR A 9 -2.02 35.15 12.66
N GLY A 10 -0.90 35.82 12.35
CA GLY A 10 0.23 35.21 11.64
C GLY A 10 0.81 34.02 12.41
N LEU A 11 0.96 34.15 13.73
CA LEU A 11 1.44 33.07 14.60
C LEU A 11 0.50 31.85 14.54
N ILE A 12 -0.81 32.07 14.61
CA ILE A 12 -1.82 31.01 14.54
C ILE A 12 -1.71 30.26 13.20
N ILE A 13 -1.57 30.98 12.08
CA ILE A 13 -1.41 30.37 10.76
C ILE A 13 -0.15 29.50 10.70
N VAL A 14 0.97 29.98 11.27
CA VAL A 14 2.22 29.21 11.33
C VAL A 14 2.05 27.95 12.18
N PHE A 15 1.43 28.03 13.34
CA PHE A 15 1.17 26.87 14.19
C PHE A 15 0.24 25.86 13.51
N LEU A 16 -0.79 26.32 12.80
CA LEU A 16 -1.68 25.46 12.01
C LEU A 16 -0.93 24.78 10.86
N ALA A 17 -0.03 25.50 10.17
CA ALA A 17 0.80 24.95 9.11
C ALA A 17 1.77 23.88 9.65
N LEU A 18 2.43 24.14 10.78
CA LEU A 18 3.31 23.19 11.45
C LEU A 18 2.55 21.95 11.94
N GLY A 19 1.37 22.13 12.54
CA GLY A 19 0.50 21.03 12.95
C GLY A 19 0.04 20.18 11.77
N PHE A 20 -0.31 20.81 10.64
CA PHE A 20 -0.69 20.10 9.42
C PHE A 20 0.47 19.28 8.85
N LEU A 21 1.68 19.83 8.79
CA LEU A 21 2.88 19.11 8.36
C LEU A 21 3.18 17.91 9.28
N TYR A 22 3.07 18.11 10.59
CA TYR A 22 3.28 17.03 11.57
C TYR A 22 2.30 15.87 11.37
N ILE A 23 1.00 16.17 11.19
CA ILE A 23 -0.02 15.14 10.97
C ILE A 23 0.19 14.44 9.61
N ARG A 24 0.54 15.21 8.57
CA ARG A 24 0.76 14.69 7.21
C ARG A 24 1.88 13.65 7.18
N GLU A 25 2.88 13.78 8.05
CA GLU A 25 3.99 12.85 8.17
C GLU A 25 3.69 11.59 8.99
N THR A 26 2.44 11.36 9.38
CA THR A 26 2.06 10.15 10.10
C THR A 26 1.61 9.02 9.16
N PRO A 27 1.87 7.75 9.53
CA PRO A 27 1.37 6.61 8.77
C PRO A 27 -0.17 6.59 8.75
N HIS A 28 -0.81 6.99 9.86
CA HIS A 28 -2.27 7.13 9.96
C HIS A 28 -2.84 8.04 8.88
N TYR A 29 -2.25 9.22 8.67
CA TYR A 29 -2.72 10.15 7.66
C TYR A 29 -2.58 9.61 6.24
N SER A 30 -1.49 8.88 5.96
CA SER A 30 -1.26 8.29 4.64
C SER A 30 -2.24 7.16 4.34
N VAL A 31 -2.55 6.30 5.33
CA VAL A 31 -3.61 5.30 5.18
C VAL A 31 -4.98 5.96 5.02
N TYR A 32 -5.25 7.02 5.78
CA TYR A 32 -6.49 7.80 5.61
C TYR A 32 -6.66 8.31 4.18
N LYS A 33 -5.61 8.92 3.64
CA LYS A 33 -5.60 9.45 2.27
C LYS A 33 -5.72 8.35 1.21
N LEU A 34 -5.09 7.19 1.42
CA LEU A 34 -5.24 6.03 0.54
C LEU A 34 -6.69 5.57 0.45
N VAL A 35 -7.34 5.30 1.58
CA VAL A 35 -8.75 4.87 1.57
C VAL A 35 -9.65 5.96 1.01
N LEU A 36 -9.40 7.23 1.33
CA LEU A 36 -10.17 8.34 0.76
C LEU A 36 -10.03 8.41 -0.77
N ALA A 37 -8.84 8.15 -1.32
CA ALA A 37 -8.61 8.08 -2.75
C ALA A 37 -9.35 6.89 -3.39
N VAL A 38 -9.32 5.72 -2.75
CA VAL A 38 -10.09 4.54 -3.17
C VAL A 38 -11.59 4.84 -3.16
N GLN A 39 -12.12 5.47 -2.11
CA GLN A 39 -13.53 5.87 -2.01
C GLN A 39 -13.95 6.90 -3.06
N ARG A 40 -13.01 7.74 -3.51
CA ARG A 40 -13.22 8.75 -4.55
C ARG A 40 -13.00 8.20 -5.96
N HIS A 41 -12.66 6.92 -6.11
CA HIS A 41 -12.28 6.32 -7.39
C HIS A 41 -11.15 7.09 -8.08
N ASP A 42 -10.19 7.60 -7.29
CA ASP A 42 -9.03 8.35 -7.76
C ASP A 42 -7.79 7.45 -7.75
N PRO A 43 -7.52 6.73 -8.85
CA PRO A 43 -6.37 5.83 -8.92
C PRO A 43 -5.04 6.59 -8.82
N ASP A 44 -4.95 7.82 -9.32
CA ASP A 44 -3.70 8.58 -9.32
C ASP A 44 -3.32 9.03 -7.92
N GLU A 45 -4.30 9.43 -7.10
CA GLU A 45 -4.07 9.74 -5.70
C GLU A 45 -3.79 8.47 -4.87
N ALA A 46 -4.48 7.36 -5.13
CA ALA A 46 -4.28 6.11 -4.40
C ALA A 46 -2.88 5.52 -4.64
N MET A 47 -2.40 5.55 -5.88
CA MET A 47 -1.09 5.04 -6.27
C MET A 47 0.07 5.78 -5.58
N LYS A 48 -0.14 6.98 -5.02
CA LYS A 48 0.90 7.68 -4.24
C LYS A 48 1.23 7.00 -2.92
N TYR A 49 0.30 6.19 -2.39
CA TYR A 49 0.42 5.54 -1.09
C TYR A 49 0.69 4.03 -1.21
N VAL A 50 0.83 3.50 -2.43
CA VAL A 50 1.11 2.08 -2.70
C VAL A 50 2.32 1.96 -3.61
N ASP A 51 3.39 1.35 -3.12
CA ASP A 51 4.56 1.02 -3.89
C ASP A 51 4.44 -0.42 -4.42
N VAL A 52 3.79 -0.54 -5.59
CA VAL A 52 3.56 -1.83 -6.26
C VAL A 52 4.88 -2.52 -6.60
N ASP A 53 5.90 -1.75 -6.97
CA ASP A 53 7.20 -2.31 -7.36
C ASP A 53 7.85 -3.02 -6.17
N SER A 54 7.88 -2.35 -5.01
CA SER A 54 8.39 -2.95 -3.76
C SER A 54 7.56 -4.15 -3.31
N ILE A 55 6.23 -4.11 -3.44
CA ILE A 55 5.36 -5.24 -3.07
C ILE A 55 5.69 -6.47 -3.93
N VAL A 56 5.77 -6.29 -5.25
CA VAL A 56 6.05 -7.39 -6.19
C VAL A 56 7.47 -7.92 -6.01
N ASP A 57 8.45 -7.05 -5.75
CA ASP A 57 9.84 -7.44 -5.47
C ASP A 57 9.95 -8.27 -4.17
N ASN A 58 9.25 -7.85 -3.11
CA ASN A 58 9.23 -8.58 -1.84
C ASN A 58 8.52 -9.94 -1.98
N LEU A 59 7.39 -10.00 -2.70
CA LEU A 59 6.69 -11.25 -2.99
C LEU A 59 7.58 -12.21 -3.79
N SER A 60 8.29 -11.70 -4.78
CA SER A 60 9.22 -12.51 -5.60
C SER A 60 10.37 -13.05 -4.76
N THR A 61 10.88 -12.25 -3.84
CA THR A 61 11.93 -12.66 -2.90
C THR A 61 11.45 -13.77 -1.98
N LEU A 62 10.21 -13.71 -1.47
CA LEU A 62 9.61 -14.78 -0.67
C LEU A 62 9.45 -16.09 -1.47
N LEU A 63 8.97 -15.99 -2.71
CA LEU A 63 8.78 -17.15 -3.60
C LEU A 63 10.11 -17.82 -3.98
N ILE A 64 11.18 -17.05 -4.16
CA ILE A 64 12.52 -17.57 -4.48
C ILE A 64 13.21 -18.09 -3.21
N GLY A 65 13.10 -17.38 -2.09
CA GLY A 65 13.76 -17.69 -0.82
C GLY A 65 13.28 -18.98 -0.19
N ASN A 66 11.98 -19.31 -0.32
CA ASN A 66 11.41 -20.55 0.23
C ASN A 66 11.77 -21.80 -0.59
N ASN A 67 12.23 -21.65 -1.84
CA ASN A 67 12.58 -22.77 -2.72
C ASN A 67 14.10 -22.96 -2.89
N ALA A 68 14.92 -22.19 -2.17
CA ALA A 68 16.38 -22.26 -2.27
C ALA A 68 17.02 -23.35 -1.38
N THR A 69 16.23 -24.13 -0.63
CA THR A 69 16.75 -25.17 0.28
C THR A 69 16.71 -26.61 -0.25
N ASP A 70 16.08 -26.90 -1.39
CA ASP A 70 16.05 -28.27 -1.91
C ASP A 70 16.85 -28.43 -3.21
N GLY A 71 17.99 -29.12 -3.08
CA GLY A 71 18.54 -29.95 -4.15
C GLY A 71 19.25 -29.22 -5.29
N ILE A 72 20.52 -28.90 -5.08
CA ILE A 72 21.50 -28.70 -6.14
C ILE A 72 21.63 -30.03 -6.92
N ASP A 73 20.86 -30.15 -8.00
CA ASP A 73 21.14 -30.94 -9.20
C ASP A 73 20.42 -30.26 -10.38
N ALA A 74 20.77 -29.00 -10.63
CA ALA A 74 20.21 -28.23 -11.72
C ALA A 74 20.94 -28.55 -13.04
N ASP A 75 20.30 -29.37 -13.87
CA ASP A 75 20.60 -29.54 -15.29
C ASP A 75 20.85 -28.17 -15.96
N PRO A 76 22.02 -27.93 -16.60
CA PRO A 76 22.39 -26.65 -17.18
C PRO A 76 21.49 -26.18 -18.33
N LYS A 77 20.56 -27.03 -18.81
CA LYS A 77 19.62 -26.69 -19.89
C LYS A 77 18.28 -26.11 -19.43
N ARG A 78 17.93 -26.13 -18.13
CA ARG A 78 16.66 -25.58 -17.64
C ARG A 78 16.84 -24.19 -17.04
N PRO A 79 16.05 -23.18 -17.46
CA PRO A 79 16.11 -21.86 -16.84
C PRO A 79 15.71 -21.98 -15.37
N SER A 80 16.55 -21.45 -14.48
CA SER A 80 16.28 -21.45 -13.05
C SER A 80 14.99 -20.69 -12.74
N LEU A 81 14.26 -21.11 -11.70
CA LEU A 81 13.04 -20.43 -11.23
C LEU A 81 13.29 -18.92 -11.03
N LYS A 82 14.46 -18.56 -10.48
CA LYS A 82 14.92 -17.18 -10.33
C LYS A 82 15.00 -16.43 -11.65
N ALA A 83 15.52 -17.07 -12.71
CA ALA A 83 15.61 -16.46 -14.04
C ALA A 83 14.23 -16.32 -14.71
N LEU A 84 13.32 -17.28 -14.47
CA LEU A 84 11.95 -17.19 -14.97
C LEU A 84 11.17 -16.07 -14.27
N ILE A 85 11.23 -16.01 -12.93
CA ILE A 85 10.57 -14.95 -12.14
C ILE A 85 11.17 -13.59 -12.50
N GLY A 86 12.50 -13.47 -12.61
CA GLY A 86 13.15 -12.22 -13.00
C GLY A 86 12.72 -11.69 -14.37
N LYS A 87 12.43 -12.58 -15.34
CA LYS A 87 11.89 -12.20 -16.66
C LYS A 87 10.42 -11.82 -16.61
N ALA A 88 9.63 -12.46 -15.76
CA ALA A 88 8.20 -12.16 -15.59
C ALA A 88 7.95 -10.91 -14.75
N LEU A 89 8.91 -10.53 -13.89
CA LEU A 89 8.78 -9.46 -12.90
C LEU A 89 8.30 -8.12 -13.46
N PRO A 90 8.85 -7.59 -14.58
CA PRO A 90 8.36 -6.32 -15.13
C PRO A 90 6.90 -6.42 -15.60
N GLY A 91 6.51 -7.54 -16.20
CA GLY A 91 5.13 -7.78 -16.63
C GLY A 91 4.17 -7.94 -15.45
N MET A 92 4.60 -8.58 -14.37
CA MET A 92 3.84 -8.68 -13.12
C MET A 92 3.63 -7.31 -12.48
N LYS A 93 4.68 -6.48 -12.41
CA LYS A 93 4.59 -5.11 -11.88
C LYS A 93 3.56 -4.29 -12.65
N GLU A 94 3.63 -4.28 -13.97
CA GLU A 94 2.69 -3.52 -14.80
C GLU A 94 1.26 -4.08 -14.72
N SER A 95 1.12 -5.41 -14.70
CA SER A 95 -0.19 -6.05 -14.54
C SER A 95 -0.83 -5.71 -13.20
N VAL A 96 -0.11 -5.82 -12.08
CA VAL A 96 -0.62 -5.47 -10.75
C VAL A 96 -0.97 -3.99 -10.69
N LYS A 97 -0.12 -3.13 -11.27
CA LYS A 97 -0.36 -1.70 -11.33
C LYS A 97 -1.62 -1.36 -12.14
N SER A 98 -1.79 -1.94 -13.32
CA SER A 98 -2.98 -1.76 -14.15
C SER A 98 -4.21 -2.29 -13.42
N SER A 99 -4.17 -3.52 -12.90
CA SER A 99 -5.29 -4.13 -12.18
C SER A 99 -5.68 -3.33 -10.94
N LEU A 100 -4.72 -2.77 -10.21
CA LEU A 100 -5.00 -1.91 -9.05
C LEU A 100 -5.67 -0.60 -9.49
N ARG A 101 -5.14 0.07 -10.54
CA ARG A 101 -5.75 1.29 -11.08
C ARG A 101 -7.17 1.02 -11.60
N ASP A 102 -7.37 -0.07 -12.32
CA ASP A 102 -8.67 -0.48 -12.86
C ASP A 102 -9.65 -0.84 -11.75
N ALA A 103 -9.20 -1.57 -10.71
CA ALA A 103 -10.04 -1.91 -9.56
C ALA A 103 -10.49 -0.66 -8.80
N ILE A 104 -9.64 0.36 -8.68
CA ILE A 104 -9.98 1.62 -8.02
C ILE A 104 -10.92 2.46 -8.88
N ALA A 105 -10.65 2.56 -10.19
CA ALA A 105 -11.43 3.35 -11.12
C ALA A 105 -12.83 2.75 -11.40
N THR A 106 -12.95 1.43 -11.49
CA THR A 106 -14.16 0.74 -11.96
C THR A 106 -15.21 0.51 -10.86
N HIS A 107 -14.81 0.55 -9.59
CA HIS A 107 -15.70 0.20 -8.46
C HIS A 107 -16.85 1.19 -8.18
N GLY A 108 -17.00 2.24 -9.01
CA GLY A 108 -18.07 3.23 -8.95
C GLY A 108 -19.27 2.94 -9.86
N ASN A 109 -19.16 2.00 -10.81
CA ASN A 109 -20.25 1.66 -11.73
C ASN A 109 -20.96 0.37 -11.28
N ASN A 110 -22.15 0.54 -10.71
CA ASN A 110 -23.11 -0.53 -10.45
C ASN A 110 -23.65 -1.12 -11.77
N SER A 111 -22.88 -1.97 -12.45
CA SER A 111 -23.36 -2.75 -13.59
C SER A 111 -22.68 -4.12 -13.64
N ARG A 112 -23.30 -5.09 -12.96
CA ARG A 112 -23.47 -6.49 -13.37
C ARG A 112 -22.55 -6.99 -14.52
N GLN A 113 -21.34 -7.45 -14.21
CA GLN A 113 -20.58 -8.36 -15.09
C GLN A 113 -19.62 -9.23 -14.24
N PRO A 114 -19.74 -10.56 -14.23
CA PRO A 114 -18.77 -11.44 -13.58
C PRO A 114 -17.60 -11.65 -14.55
N ALA A 115 -16.53 -10.89 -14.38
CA ALA A 115 -15.29 -11.13 -15.13
C ALA A 115 -14.40 -12.09 -14.33
N SER A 116 -14.45 -13.37 -14.69
CA SER A 116 -13.76 -14.50 -14.06
C SER A 116 -12.23 -14.51 -14.19
N HIS A 117 -11.55 -13.37 -14.21
CA HIS A 117 -10.07 -13.32 -14.31
C HIS A 117 -9.45 -12.22 -13.43
N THR A 118 -10.14 -11.75 -12.39
CA THR A 118 -9.48 -11.01 -11.32
C THR A 118 -8.52 -11.97 -10.65
N ILE A 119 -7.21 -11.69 -10.75
CA ILE A 119 -6.22 -12.31 -9.87
C ILE A 119 -6.79 -12.14 -8.46
N GLU A 120 -7.21 -13.24 -7.85
CA GLU A 120 -7.53 -13.27 -6.43
C GLU A 120 -6.23 -12.90 -5.72
N ILE A 121 -6.02 -11.61 -5.48
CA ILE A 121 -5.17 -11.15 -4.39
C ILE A 121 -5.97 -11.57 -3.17
N SER A 122 -5.80 -12.83 -2.76
CA SER A 122 -6.77 -13.65 -2.01
C SER A 122 -7.19 -13.12 -0.63
N ASN A 123 -6.85 -11.88 -0.25
CA ASN A 123 -7.29 -11.24 0.98
C ASN A 123 -7.56 -9.73 0.89
N LEU A 124 -7.47 -9.08 -0.29
CA LEU A 124 -7.71 -7.63 -0.40
C LEU A 124 -9.17 -7.34 -0.83
N ASP A 125 -10.13 -7.63 0.03
CA ASP A 125 -11.53 -7.26 -0.22
C ASP A 125 -11.72 -5.74 -0.04
N LEU A 126 -11.65 -5.01 -1.14
CA LEU A 126 -11.83 -3.56 -1.22
C LEU A 126 -13.20 -3.10 -0.67
N ARG A 127 -14.24 -3.96 -0.65
CA ARG A 127 -15.54 -3.61 -0.04
C ARG A 127 -15.44 -3.51 1.47
N LYS A 128 -14.66 -4.41 2.08
CA LYS A 128 -14.43 -4.36 3.53
C LYS A 128 -13.60 -3.15 3.93
N LEU A 129 -12.66 -2.71 3.09
CA LEU A 129 -11.88 -1.47 3.30
C LEU A 129 -12.75 -0.20 3.30
N ARG A 130 -13.92 -0.22 2.65
CA ARG A 130 -14.89 0.89 2.71
C ARG A 130 -15.76 0.86 3.97
N GLN A 131 -15.98 -0.32 4.54
CA GLN A 131 -16.77 -0.54 5.75
C GLN A 131 -15.93 -0.51 7.04
N THR A 132 -14.61 -0.72 6.95
CA THR A 132 -13.74 -0.61 8.12
C THR A 132 -13.59 0.86 8.50
N SER A 133 -13.86 1.16 9.76
CA SER A 133 -13.58 2.48 10.29
C SER A 133 -12.06 2.68 10.29
N PHE A 134 -11.58 3.88 9.95
CA PHE A 134 -10.17 4.23 10.10
C PHE A 134 -9.63 4.00 11.53
N TRP A 135 -10.55 3.97 12.50
CA TRP A 135 -10.29 3.68 13.91
C TRP A 135 -10.00 2.20 14.20
N ASP A 136 -10.29 1.31 13.26
CA ASP A 136 -10.02 -0.12 13.34
C ASP A 136 -8.66 -0.50 12.78
N LEU A 137 -7.82 0.48 12.45
CA LEU A 137 -6.43 0.29 12.09
C LEU A 137 -5.56 0.31 13.35
N ASN A 138 -4.81 -0.76 13.59
CA ASN A 138 -3.72 -0.78 14.54
C ASN A 138 -2.42 -0.51 13.78
N ILE A 139 -1.82 0.66 14.02
CA ILE A 139 -0.56 1.05 13.38
C ILE A 139 0.55 1.03 14.43
N GLN A 140 1.46 0.08 14.29
CA GLN A 140 2.67 -0.01 15.09
C GLN A 140 3.80 0.64 14.33
N ARG A 141 4.23 1.83 14.77
CA ARG A 141 5.35 2.56 14.15
C ARG A 141 6.66 2.16 14.82
N ASP A 142 7.60 1.69 14.00
CA ASP A 142 9.00 1.50 14.40
C ASP A 142 9.90 2.38 13.52
N LYS A 143 10.29 3.53 14.08
CA LYS A 143 11.12 4.56 13.45
C LYS A 143 10.63 4.98 12.05
N GLU A 144 11.24 4.43 11.01
CA GLU A 144 11.01 4.70 9.58
C GLU A 144 10.06 3.70 8.91
N THR A 145 9.66 2.66 9.65
CA THR A 145 8.71 1.64 9.21
C THR A 145 7.45 1.68 10.07
N ALA A 146 6.33 1.26 9.50
CA ALA A 146 5.09 1.10 10.24
C ALA A 146 4.40 -0.18 9.79
N VAL A 147 3.92 -0.97 10.72
CA VAL A 147 3.08 -2.13 10.43
C VAL A 147 1.65 -1.75 10.65
N VAL A 148 0.85 -1.82 9.60
CA VAL A 148 -0.59 -1.57 9.62
C VAL A 148 -1.31 -2.91 9.71
N ARG A 149 -2.23 -3.03 10.66
CA ARG A 149 -3.11 -4.19 10.83
C ARG A 149 -4.55 -3.70 10.88
N LEU A 150 -5.45 -4.37 10.17
CA LEU A 150 -6.88 -4.17 10.38
C LEU A 150 -7.34 -5.03 11.56
N LYS A 151 -8.01 -4.44 12.54
CA LYS A 151 -8.54 -5.15 13.73
C LYS A 151 -9.60 -6.18 13.32
N ASP A 152 -10.47 -5.84 12.36
CA ASP A 152 -11.61 -6.67 11.95
C ASP A 152 -11.32 -7.59 10.75
N LEU A 153 -10.10 -7.54 10.22
CA LEU A 153 -9.61 -8.43 9.16
C LEU A 153 -8.32 -9.11 9.64
N PRO A 154 -8.43 -10.17 10.48
CA PRO A 154 -7.30 -11.06 10.72
C PRO A 154 -6.79 -11.57 9.36
N GLY A 155 -5.48 -11.52 9.16
CA GLY A 155 -4.82 -11.90 7.91
C GLY A 155 -4.27 -10.74 7.06
N LEU A 156 -4.73 -9.49 7.22
CA LEU A 156 -4.17 -8.36 6.47
C LEU A 156 -3.18 -7.53 7.31
N LYS A 157 -1.89 -7.86 7.18
CA LYS A 157 -0.79 -7.07 7.72
C LYS A 157 -0.02 -6.44 6.57
N ALA A 158 0.20 -5.13 6.63
CA ALA A 158 0.96 -4.42 5.62
C ALA A 158 2.11 -3.65 6.26
N ARG A 159 3.28 -3.68 5.62
CA ARG A 159 4.42 -2.84 6.01
C ARG A 159 4.38 -1.56 5.20
N MET A 160 4.56 -0.44 5.89
CA MET A 160 4.71 0.87 5.30
C MET A 160 6.08 1.46 5.61
N VAL A 161 6.59 2.27 4.69
CA VAL A 161 7.84 3.01 4.84
C VAL A 161 7.59 4.49 4.57
N LYS A 162 8.27 5.36 5.32
CA LYS A 162 8.21 6.80 5.09
C LYS A 162 9.03 7.15 3.83
N THR A 163 8.41 7.85 2.89
CA THR A 163 9.05 8.34 1.68
C THR A 163 9.82 9.64 1.94
N ARG A 164 10.72 9.99 1.02
CA ARG A 164 11.41 11.30 1.02
C ARG A 164 10.46 12.49 0.89
N SER A 165 9.26 12.29 0.34
CA SER A 165 8.21 13.31 0.23
C SER A 165 7.36 13.46 1.49
N GLY A 166 7.66 12.72 2.55
CA GLY A 166 7.00 12.81 3.85
C GLY A 166 5.72 11.97 3.98
N HIS A 167 5.30 11.29 2.91
CA HIS A 167 4.16 10.36 2.94
C HIS A 167 4.61 8.95 3.33
N TRP A 168 3.68 8.10 3.75
CA TRP A 168 3.95 6.69 3.97
C TRP A 168 3.38 5.87 2.83
N GLN A 169 4.16 4.92 2.32
CA GLN A 169 3.75 4.01 1.26
C GLN A 169 3.69 2.59 1.77
N VAL A 170 2.67 1.83 1.36
CA VAL A 170 2.62 0.38 1.53
C VAL A 170 3.64 -0.23 0.59
N VAL A 171 4.62 -0.94 1.15
CA VAL A 171 5.73 -1.56 0.41
C VAL A 171 5.69 -3.08 0.46
N GLU A 172 4.88 -3.66 1.35
CA GLU A 172 4.83 -5.11 1.53
C GLU A 172 3.54 -5.55 2.18
N ILE A 173 3.06 -6.72 1.76
CA ILE A 173 1.97 -7.44 2.39
C ILE A 173 2.61 -8.60 3.18
N LEU A 174 2.49 -8.56 4.50
CA LEU A 174 3.09 -9.55 5.40
C LEU A 174 2.16 -10.77 5.51
N PRO A 175 2.66 -12.00 5.26
CA PRO A 175 1.88 -13.20 5.47
C PRO A 175 1.58 -13.41 6.95
N GLU A 176 0.46 -14.07 7.26
CA GLU A 176 0.12 -14.44 8.62
C GLU A 176 1.04 -15.59 9.08
N ALA A 177 1.66 -15.45 10.26
CA ALA A 177 2.34 -16.57 10.89
C ALA A 177 1.26 -17.55 11.37
N LYS A 178 1.28 -18.76 10.79
CA LYS A 178 0.38 -19.87 11.12
C LYS A 178 0.67 -20.42 12.51
#